data_AF-A0AAW0JMH7-F1
#
_entry.id   AF-A0AAW0JMH7-F1
#
_cell.length_a   1.000
_cell.length_b   1.000
_cell.length_c   1.000
_cell.angle_alpha   90.00
_cell.angle_beta   90.00
_cell.angle_gamma   90.00
#
_symmetry.space_group_name_H-M   'P 1'
#
loop_
_entity.id
_entity.type
_entity.pdbx_description
1 polymer ?
#
loop_
_entity_poly.entity_id
_entity_poly.type
_entity_poly.pdbx_seq_one_letter_code
_entity_poly.pdbx_strand_id
1 'polypeptide(L)'
;LRVEFSSPGVKLCFGLCHTQGNPLSGVFKFHVVITTFEMILADCPELKKIHWSCVIIDEAHRLKNRNCKLLEGLKLMALEHKVLLTGTPLQNSVEELFSLLNFLEPSQFPSETAFLEEFGDLKTEEQVKKLQSILKPMMLRRLKDDVEKNLAPKQETIIEVELTNIQKKYYRAILEKNFSFLTKGANQHNMPNLINTMMELRKCCNHPYLIN
;
A
#
# COMPACT_ATOMS: atom_id res chain seq x y z
N LEU A 1 21.02 9.56 -14.22
CA LEU A 1 20.07 8.44 -14.26
C LEU A 1 18.70 8.94 -13.80
N ARG A 2 17.92 9.51 -14.72
CA ARG A 2 16.54 9.91 -14.48
C ARG A 2 15.69 8.81 -15.10
N VAL A 3 15.15 7.94 -14.25
CA VAL A 3 14.22 6.90 -14.70
C VAL A 3 12.84 7.35 -14.24
N GLU A 4 12.05 7.84 -15.20
CA GLU A 4 10.65 8.18 -14.98
C GLU A 4 9.83 6.89 -15.02
N PHE A 5 9.24 6.53 -13.88
CA PHE A 5 8.47 5.30 -13.69
C PHE A 5 6.97 5.64 -13.69
N SER A 6 6.25 5.24 -14.74
CA SER A 6 4.82 5.55 -14.94
C SER A 6 3.89 4.32 -14.87
N SER A 7 4.26 3.26 -14.16
CA SER A 7 3.44 2.03 -14.10
C SER A 7 3.45 1.39 -12.71
N PRO A 8 2.28 1.11 -12.11
CA PRO A 8 2.18 0.38 -10.84
C PRO A 8 2.47 -1.10 -11.07
N GLY A 9 3.61 -1.58 -10.58
CA GLY A 9 4.05 -2.97 -10.71
C GLY A 9 5.36 -3.21 -9.97
N VAL A 10 5.60 -4.44 -9.52
CA VAL A 10 6.85 -4.81 -8.85
C VAL A 10 7.95 -4.94 -9.91
N LYS A 11 9.06 -4.24 -9.72
CA LYS A 11 10.18 -4.27 -10.66
C LYS A 11 11.27 -5.14 -10.03
N LEU A 12 11.30 -6.44 -10.33
CA LEU A 12 12.39 -7.32 -9.92
C LEU A 12 13.61 -7.10 -10.85
N CYS A 13 14.64 -6.40 -10.38
CA CYS A 13 15.93 -6.23 -11.06
C CYS A 13 17.01 -6.59 -10.02
N PHE A 14 18.05 -7.41 -10.19
CA PHE A 14 18.82 -7.81 -11.36
C PHE A 14 19.32 -9.27 -11.21
N GLY A 15 19.43 -9.99 -12.33
CA GLY A 15 20.29 -11.17 -12.48
C GLY A 15 21.52 -10.81 -13.31
N LEU A 16 22.72 -11.12 -12.83
CA LEU A 16 23.98 -10.89 -13.55
C LEU A 16 24.04 -11.77 -14.81
N CYS A 17 24.40 -11.17 -15.95
CA CYS A 17 24.85 -11.90 -17.14
C CYS A 17 26.08 -11.21 -17.72
N HIS A 18 27.14 -11.99 -17.99
CA HIS A 18 28.39 -11.52 -18.58
C HIS A 18 28.25 -11.40 -20.11
N THR A 19 28.97 -10.44 -20.69
CA THR A 19 28.82 -9.85 -22.04
C THR A 19 29.09 -10.74 -23.27
N GLN A 20 29.10 -12.07 -23.18
CA GLN A 20 29.45 -12.92 -24.32
C GLN A 20 28.48 -14.09 -24.55
N GLY A 21 27.45 -13.82 -25.37
CA GLY A 21 26.83 -14.63 -26.44
C GLY A 21 26.59 -16.15 -26.37
N ASN A 22 27.14 -16.89 -25.41
CA ASN A 22 26.97 -18.34 -25.29
C ASN A 22 26.08 -18.68 -24.08
N PRO A 23 25.09 -19.58 -24.24
CA PRO A 23 24.25 -20.02 -23.13
C PRO A 23 25.08 -20.87 -22.16
N LEU A 24 25.52 -20.27 -21.06
CA LEU A 24 26.14 -20.95 -19.93
C LEU A 24 25.05 -21.60 -19.06
N SER A 25 25.26 -22.84 -18.61
CA SER A 25 24.35 -23.48 -17.64
C SER A 25 24.36 -22.69 -16.34
N GLY A 26 23.20 -22.15 -15.94
CA GLY A 26 23.07 -21.28 -14.76
C GLY A 26 23.05 -19.78 -15.07
N VAL A 27 23.10 -19.38 -16.35
CA VAL A 27 23.00 -17.98 -16.76
C VAL A 27 21.63 -17.71 -17.37
N PHE A 28 20.86 -16.82 -16.73
CA PHE A 28 19.56 -16.41 -17.22
C PHE A 28 19.70 -15.54 -18.47
N LYS A 29 18.80 -15.72 -19.45
CA LYS A 29 18.77 -14.90 -20.67
C LYS A 29 18.35 -13.44 -20.42
N PHE A 30 17.87 -13.14 -19.21
CA PHE A 30 17.35 -11.83 -18.83
C PHE A 30 18.19 -11.23 -17.71
N HIS A 31 18.24 -9.90 -17.68
CA HIS A 31 18.87 -9.13 -16.60
C HIS A 31 17.83 -8.61 -15.61
N VAL A 32 16.58 -8.39 -16.06
CA VAL A 32 15.50 -7.73 -15.32
C VAL A 32 14.19 -8.47 -15.59
N VAL A 33 13.39 -8.66 -14.54
CA VAL A 33 12.04 -9.22 -14.59
C VAL A 33 11.06 -8.22 -14.00
N ILE A 34 10.19 -7.67 -14.85
CA ILE A 34 9.09 -6.82 -14.39
C ILE A 34 7.87 -7.72 -14.18
N THR A 35 7.25 -7.63 -13.00
CA THR A 35 6.15 -8.51 -12.63
C THR A 35 5.14 -7.78 -11.75
N THR A 36 4.02 -8.42 -11.42
CA THR A 36 3.04 -7.87 -10.49
C THR A 36 3.06 -8.66 -9.18
N PHE A 37 2.45 -8.10 -8.14
CA PHE A 37 2.34 -8.76 -6.84
C PHE A 37 1.66 -10.13 -6.94
N GLU A 38 0.64 -10.22 -7.79
CA GLU A 38 -0.14 -11.43 -8.02
C GLU A 38 0.68 -12.51 -8.74
N MET A 39 1.52 -12.12 -9.70
CA MET A 39 2.41 -13.04 -10.42
C MET A 39 3.53 -13.57 -9.53
N ILE A 40 4.09 -12.73 -8.64
CA ILE A 40 5.08 -13.18 -7.64
C ILE A 40 4.48 -14.27 -6.74
N LEU A 41 3.21 -14.10 -6.34
CA LEU A 41 2.52 -15.08 -5.51
C LEU A 41 2.27 -16.40 -6.24
N ALA A 42 1.85 -16.33 -7.51
CA ALA A 42 1.60 -17.50 -8.33
C ALA A 42 2.90 -18.29 -8.62
N ASP A 43 3.97 -17.59 -8.96
CA ASP A 43 5.23 -18.19 -9.43
C ASP A 43 6.35 -18.22 -8.37
N CYS A 44 5.99 -17.98 -7.10
CA CYS A 44 6.94 -17.97 -5.98
C CYS A 44 7.86 -19.22 -5.92
N PRO A 45 7.39 -20.46 -6.19
CA PRO A 45 8.25 -21.64 -6.16
C PRO A 45 9.38 -21.63 -7.20
N GLU A 46 9.15 -21.03 -8.37
CA GLU A 46 10.16 -20.91 -9.42
C GLU A 46 11.08 -19.72 -9.15
N LEU A 47 10.52 -18.59 -8.74
CA LEU A 47 11.29 -17.36 -8.43
C LEU A 47 12.24 -17.55 -7.24
N LYS A 48 11.91 -18.41 -6.27
CA LYS A 48 12.78 -18.74 -5.14
C LYS A 48 14.06 -19.47 -5.55
N LYS A 49 14.07 -20.18 -6.68
CA LYS A 49 15.26 -20.91 -7.16
C LYS A 49 16.35 -19.97 -7.67
N ILE A 50 15.99 -18.71 -7.93
CA ILE A 50 16.86 -17.67 -8.46
C ILE A 50 17.45 -16.86 -7.31
N HIS A 51 18.77 -16.60 -7.37
CA HIS A 51 19.42 -15.67 -6.47
C HIS A 51 19.30 -14.26 -7.01
N TRP A 52 18.58 -13.38 -6.30
CA TRP A 52 18.33 -12.02 -6.75
C TRP A 52 19.29 -11.05 -6.10
N SER A 53 20.03 -10.30 -6.91
CA SER A 53 20.92 -9.26 -6.38
C SER A 53 20.15 -8.05 -5.87
N CYS A 54 18.97 -7.76 -6.42
CA CYS A 54 18.15 -6.66 -5.93
C CYS A 54 16.66 -6.96 -6.15
N VAL A 55 15.81 -6.33 -5.34
CA VAL A 55 14.36 -6.25 -5.54
C VAL A 55 13.92 -4.80 -5.37
N ILE A 56 13.11 -4.31 -6.31
CA ILE A 56 12.54 -2.96 -6.25
C ILE A 56 11.01 -3.10 -6.19
N ILE A 57 10.44 -2.73 -5.05
CA ILE A 57 9.00 -2.85 -4.82
C ILE A 57 8.37 -1.49 -4.93
N ASP A 58 7.61 -1.28 -5.99
CA ASP A 58 6.79 -0.09 -6.19
C ASP A 58 5.50 -0.18 -5.37
N GLU A 59 5.00 0.96 -4.91
CA GLU A 59 3.86 1.03 -3.99
C GLU A 59 3.97 0.07 -2.80
N ALA A 60 5.11 0.14 -2.10
CA ALA A 60 5.43 -0.72 -0.96
C ALA A 60 4.39 -0.66 0.18
N HIS A 61 3.49 0.32 0.17
CA HIS A 61 2.32 0.32 1.04
C HIS A 61 1.43 -0.94 0.86
N ARG A 62 1.49 -1.66 -0.28
CA ARG A 62 0.80 -2.96 -0.42
C ARG A 62 1.38 -4.08 0.47
N LEU A 63 2.58 -3.90 1.02
CA LEU A 63 3.24 -4.83 1.95
C LEU A 63 2.91 -4.59 3.43
N LYS A 64 2.03 -3.62 3.74
CA LYS A 64 1.69 -3.19 5.11
C LYS A 64 1.17 -4.32 5.99
N ASN A 65 0.45 -5.29 5.41
CA ASN A 65 -0.14 -6.37 6.18
C ASN A 65 0.89 -7.50 6.39
N ARG A 66 1.25 -7.76 7.64
CA ARG A 66 2.23 -8.80 8.05
C ARG A 66 1.83 -10.21 7.58
N ASN A 67 0.53 -10.50 7.59
CA ASN A 67 -0.02 -11.80 7.16
C ASN A 67 -0.25 -11.85 5.64
N CYS A 68 0.32 -10.91 4.89
CA CYS A 68 0.26 -10.96 3.45
C CYS A 68 1.18 -12.08 2.96
N LYS A 69 0.60 -13.08 2.29
CA LYS A 69 1.32 -14.17 1.60
C LYS A 69 2.48 -13.65 0.74
N LEU A 70 2.37 -12.41 0.26
CA LEU A 70 3.39 -11.76 -0.54
C LEU A 70 4.66 -11.49 0.26
N LEU A 71 4.52 -11.00 1.49
CA LEU A 71 5.66 -10.72 2.37
C LEU A 71 6.38 -12.02 2.75
N GLU A 72 5.61 -13.08 3.05
CA GLU A 72 6.15 -14.41 3.31
C GLU A 72 6.88 -14.97 2.10
N GLY A 73 6.29 -14.89 0.91
CA GLY A 73 6.92 -15.31 -0.35
C GLY A 73 8.23 -14.54 -0.63
N LEU A 74 8.22 -13.22 -0.44
CA LEU A 74 9.41 -12.38 -0.61
C LEU A 74 10.51 -12.72 0.41
N LYS A 75 10.14 -13.03 1.67
CA LYS A 75 11.09 -13.45 2.72
C LYS A 75 11.74 -14.81 2.42
N LEU A 76 11.06 -15.69 1.67
CA LEU A 76 11.59 -16.99 1.28
C LEU A 76 12.55 -16.92 0.09
N MET A 77 12.55 -15.82 -0.66
CA MET A 77 13.47 -15.61 -1.79
C MET A 77 14.84 -15.13 -1.29
N ALA A 78 15.89 -15.53 -2.00
CA ALA A 78 17.25 -15.05 -1.74
C ALA A 78 17.41 -13.66 -2.37
N LEU A 79 17.39 -12.61 -1.54
CA LEU A 79 17.44 -11.20 -1.94
C LEU A 79 18.63 -10.51 -1.26
N GLU A 80 19.62 -10.04 -2.04
CA GLU A 80 20.77 -9.31 -1.49
C GLU A 80 20.41 -7.85 -1.14
N HIS A 81 19.84 -7.11 -2.10
CA HIS A 81 19.44 -5.71 -1.90
C HIS A 81 17.92 -5.54 -2.02
N LYS A 82 17.35 -4.69 -1.16
CA LYS A 82 15.90 -4.42 -1.14
C LYS A 82 15.67 -2.93 -1.21
N VAL A 83 14.86 -2.49 -2.17
CA VAL A 83 14.47 -1.10 -2.36
C VAL A 83 12.95 -1.02 -2.33
N LEU A 84 12.42 -0.23 -1.42
CA LEU A 84 10.99 0.04 -1.31
C LEU A 84 10.70 1.45 -1.82
N LEU A 85 9.77 1.57 -2.78
CA LEU A 85 9.28 2.83 -3.30
C LEU A 85 7.83 3.00 -2.84
N THR A 86 7.52 4.13 -2.23
CA THR A 86 6.15 4.46 -1.81
C THR A 86 5.93 5.96 -1.86
N GLY A 87 4.77 6.38 -2.39
CA GLY A 87 4.33 7.77 -2.35
C GLY A 87 3.81 8.21 -0.98
N THR A 88 3.41 7.27 -0.12
CA THR A 88 2.75 7.51 1.17
C THR A 88 3.38 6.66 2.28
N PRO A 89 4.56 7.06 2.80
CA PRO A 89 5.34 6.21 3.68
C PRO A 89 4.71 5.92 5.06
N LEU A 90 3.76 6.73 5.54
CA LEU A 90 3.46 6.84 6.98
C LEU A 90 1.96 7.03 7.29
N GLN A 91 1.06 6.30 6.59
CA GLN A 91 -0.37 6.61 6.70
C GLN A 91 -1.20 5.84 7.74
N ASN A 92 -0.82 4.66 8.29
CA ASN A 92 -1.79 3.94 9.15
C ASN A 92 -1.34 3.37 10.51
N SER A 93 -0.09 2.95 10.78
CA SER A 93 0.32 2.55 12.15
C SER A 93 1.84 2.35 12.32
N VAL A 94 2.31 2.33 13.58
CA VAL A 94 3.70 1.97 13.93
C VAL A 94 4.00 0.49 13.61
N GLU A 95 2.98 -0.37 13.67
CA GLU A 95 3.05 -1.79 13.29
C GLU A 95 3.34 -1.98 11.79
N GLU A 96 2.70 -1.19 10.93
CA GLU A 96 2.98 -1.19 9.49
C GLU A 96 4.43 -0.77 9.22
N LEU A 97 4.91 0.25 9.94
CA LEU A 97 6.29 0.72 9.82
C LEU A 97 7.27 -0.38 10.22
N PHE A 98 7.04 -1.06 11.35
CA PHE A 98 7.85 -2.19 11.77
C PHE A 98 7.88 -3.28 10.71
N SER A 99 6.74 -3.63 10.12
CA SER A 99 6.65 -4.68 9.10
C SER A 99 7.54 -4.39 7.88
N LEU A 100 7.59 -3.12 7.44
CA LEU A 100 8.46 -2.68 6.34
C LEU A 100 9.95 -2.67 6.75
N LEU A 101 10.26 -2.19 7.95
CA LEU A 101 11.64 -2.16 8.47
C LEU A 101 12.20 -3.57 8.68
N ASN A 102 11.41 -4.48 9.27
CA ASN A 102 11.76 -5.89 9.42
C ASN A 102 11.98 -6.58 8.07
N PHE A 103 11.23 -6.19 7.04
CA PHE A 103 11.44 -6.71 5.70
C PHE A 103 12.77 -6.24 5.10
N LEU A 104 13.11 -4.96 5.26
CA LEU A 104 14.38 -4.40 4.80
C LEU A 104 15.55 -5.04 5.54
N GLU A 105 15.53 -4.96 6.87
CA GLU A 105 16.65 -5.35 7.73
C GLU A 105 16.18 -6.16 8.96
N PRO A 106 15.91 -7.46 8.79
CA PRO A 106 15.37 -8.31 9.86
C PRO A 106 16.34 -8.48 11.04
N SER A 107 17.65 -8.33 10.81
CA SER A 107 18.69 -8.41 11.84
C SER A 107 18.63 -7.23 12.82
N GLN A 108 18.31 -6.03 12.33
CA GLN A 108 18.20 -4.83 13.15
C GLN A 108 16.83 -4.76 13.86
N PHE A 109 15.79 -5.30 13.23
CA PHE A 109 14.41 -5.29 13.74
C PHE A 109 13.85 -6.71 13.94
N PRO A 110 14.37 -7.50 14.90
CA PRO A 110 13.99 -8.90 15.05
C PRO A 110 12.65 -9.11 15.77
N SER A 111 12.26 -8.20 16.66
CA SER A 111 11.08 -8.36 17.51
C SER A 111 10.14 -7.16 17.40
N GLU A 112 8.89 -7.44 17.00
CA GLU A 112 7.82 -6.46 16.92
C GLU A 112 7.40 -5.99 18.31
N THR A 113 7.30 -6.91 19.28
CA THR A 113 6.84 -6.57 20.62
C THR A 113 7.78 -5.58 21.28
N ALA A 114 9.09 -5.79 21.16
CA ALA A 114 10.10 -4.86 21.67
C ALA A 114 10.01 -3.49 20.97
N PHE A 115 9.77 -3.48 19.66
CA PHE A 115 9.61 -2.24 18.90
C PHE A 115 8.33 -1.48 19.29
N LEU A 116 7.21 -2.18 19.53
CA LEU A 116 5.95 -1.58 19.94
C LEU A 116 5.95 -1.14 21.41
N GLU A 117 6.66 -1.85 22.29
CA GLU A 117 6.89 -1.40 23.67
C GLU A 117 7.66 -0.08 23.70
N GLU A 118 8.63 0.08 22.79
CA GLU A 118 9.46 1.28 22.71
C GLU A 118 8.81 2.44 21.94
N PHE A 119 8.12 2.16 20.84
CA PHE A 119 7.61 3.16 19.89
C PHE A 119 6.11 3.11 19.61
N GLY A 120 5.36 2.16 20.16
CA GLY A 120 3.96 1.91 19.77
C GLY A 120 3.00 3.07 20.08
N ASP A 121 3.23 3.80 21.17
CA ASP A 121 2.32 4.84 21.66
C ASP A 121 2.84 6.27 21.40
N LEU A 122 4.10 6.42 20.95
CA LEU A 122 4.78 7.70 20.64
C LEU A 122 4.42 8.87 21.58
N LYS A 123 4.45 8.62 22.90
CA LYS A 123 3.96 9.58 23.91
C LYS A 123 4.94 10.73 24.17
N THR A 124 6.24 10.50 23.99
CA THR A 124 7.27 11.50 24.26
C THR A 124 7.97 11.98 22.98
N GLU A 125 8.38 13.24 22.98
CA GLU A 125 9.14 13.83 21.87
C GLU A 125 10.48 13.11 21.66
N GLU A 126 11.06 12.56 22.72
CA GLU A 126 12.29 11.76 22.70
C GLU A 126 12.13 10.46 21.91
N GLN A 127 11.01 9.74 22.10
CA GLN A 127 10.67 8.54 21.33
C GLN A 127 10.54 8.87 19.84
N VAL A 128 9.88 9.99 19.52
CA VAL A 128 9.73 10.46 18.14
C VAL A 128 11.08 10.79 17.51
N LYS A 129 11.95 11.52 18.22
CA LYS A 129 13.31 11.86 17.75
C LYS A 129 14.16 10.62 17.54
N LYS A 130 14.06 9.63 18.42
CA LYS A 130 14.77 8.35 18.31
C LYS A 130 14.27 7.54 17.11
N LEU A 131 12.97 7.47 16.89
CA LEU A 131 12.42 6.82 15.70
C LEU A 131 12.87 7.54 14.41
N GLN A 132 12.83 8.87 14.40
CA GLN A 132 13.31 9.67 13.26
C GLN A 132 14.80 9.44 12.97
N SER A 133 15.64 9.31 13.99
CA SER A 133 17.08 9.06 13.77
C SER A 133 17.34 7.67 13.17
N ILE A 134 16.55 6.67 13.55
CA ILE A 134 16.59 5.32 12.95
C ILE A 134 16.10 5.36 11.49
N LEU A 135 15.02 6.10 11.21
CA LEU A 135 14.45 6.18 9.86
C LEU A 135 15.30 7.01 8.89
N LYS A 136 16.03 8.01 9.38
CA LYS A 136 16.81 8.96 8.57
C LYS A 136 17.80 8.30 7.60
N PRO A 137 18.62 7.30 7.98
CA PRO A 137 19.51 6.61 7.04
C PRO A 137 18.77 5.65 6.10
N MET A 138 17.61 5.12 6.49
CA MET A 138 16.87 4.11 5.73
C MET A 138 15.86 4.71 4.73
N MET A 139 15.41 5.94 4.97
CA MET A 139 14.34 6.57 4.21
C MET A 139 14.80 7.88 3.58
N LEU A 140 14.82 7.92 2.24
CA LEU A 140 14.99 9.15 1.49
C LEU A 140 13.62 9.72 1.11
N ARG A 141 13.24 10.84 1.73
CA ARG A 141 12.01 11.59 1.42
C ARG A 141 12.34 12.99 0.91
N ARG A 142 11.72 13.38 -0.21
CA ARG A 142 11.80 14.73 -0.77
C ARG A 142 10.39 15.31 -0.92
N LEU A 143 10.18 16.59 -0.61
CA LEU A 143 8.90 17.25 -0.87
C LEU A 143 8.89 17.78 -2.31
N LYS A 144 7.69 17.90 -2.91
CA LYS A 144 7.56 18.47 -4.27
C LYS A 144 8.09 19.90 -4.32
N ASP A 145 7.84 20.67 -3.26
CA ASP A 145 8.31 22.05 -3.12
C ASP A 145 9.85 22.15 -3.05
N ASP A 146 10.53 21.12 -2.56
CA ASP A 146 12.00 21.07 -2.51
C ASP A 146 12.62 20.81 -3.90
N VAL A 147 11.86 20.20 -4.81
CA VAL A 147 12.38 19.63 -6.07
C VAL A 147 11.93 20.40 -7.30
N GLU A 148 10.67 20.87 -7.34
CA GLU A 148 10.08 21.48 -8.53
C GLU A 148 9.55 22.89 -8.21
N LYS A 149 10.46 23.87 -8.25
CA LYS A 149 10.16 25.28 -7.94
C LYS A 149 9.27 25.99 -8.95
N ASN A 150 9.05 25.39 -10.13
CA ASN A 150 8.23 25.95 -11.20
C ASN A 150 6.75 25.52 -11.13
N LEU A 151 6.40 24.59 -10.23
CA LEU A 151 5.04 24.11 -10.10
C LEU A 151 4.20 25.10 -9.29
N ALA A 152 3.05 25.50 -9.81
CA ALA A 152 2.10 26.30 -9.05
C ALA A 152 1.64 25.54 -7.80
N PRO A 153 1.45 26.22 -6.65
CA PRO A 153 1.01 25.57 -5.42
C PRO A 153 -0.37 24.93 -5.61
N LYS A 154 -0.57 23.75 -5.03
CA LYS A 154 -1.88 23.08 -5.01
C LYS A 154 -2.88 23.96 -4.23
N GLN A 155 -3.96 24.36 -4.87
CA GLN A 155 -5.10 24.98 -4.21
C GLN A 155 -6.18 23.92 -3.95
N GLU A 156 -6.71 23.89 -2.74
CA GLU A 156 -7.78 22.98 -2.33
C GLU A 156 -8.95 23.81 -1.82
N THR A 157 -10.11 23.65 -2.47
CA THR A 157 -11.33 24.38 -2.11
C THR A 157 -12.38 23.36 -1.70
N ILE A 158 -12.81 23.44 -0.45
CA ILE A 158 -13.90 22.62 0.09
C ILE A 158 -15.21 23.33 -0.24
N ILE A 159 -16.03 22.71 -1.09
CA ILE A 159 -17.38 23.20 -1.41
C ILE A 159 -18.37 22.40 -0.58
N GLU A 160 -18.95 23.05 0.42
CA GLU A 160 -20.02 22.46 1.23
C GLU A 160 -21.32 22.47 0.43
N VAL A 161 -21.98 21.32 0.37
CA VAL A 161 -23.25 21.14 -0.35
C VAL A 161 -24.32 20.62 0.59
N GLU A 162 -25.53 21.14 0.45
CA GLU A 162 -26.68 20.62 1.20
C GLU A 162 -27.28 19.38 0.53
N LEU A 163 -27.75 18.44 1.35
CA LEU A 163 -28.53 17.32 0.86
C LEU A 163 -29.87 17.78 0.30
N THR A 164 -30.23 17.25 -0.87
CA THR A 164 -31.56 17.45 -1.46
C THR A 164 -32.66 16.82 -0.60
N ASN A 165 -33.91 17.26 -0.78
CA ASN A 165 -35.05 16.72 -0.01
C ASN A 165 -35.21 15.20 -0.15
N ILE A 166 -34.91 14.67 -1.34
CA ILE A 166 -34.94 13.23 -1.62
C ILE A 166 -33.83 12.53 -0.83
N GLN A 167 -32.59 13.03 -0.91
CA GLN A 167 -31.48 12.49 -0.13
C GLN A 167 -31.76 12.53 1.37
N LYS A 168 -32.26 13.64 1.91
CA LYS A 168 -32.64 13.76 3.34
C LYS A 168 -33.65 12.67 3.76
N LYS A 169 -34.61 12.36 2.89
CA LYS A 169 -35.62 11.31 3.14
C LYS A 169 -34.99 9.92 3.19
N TYR A 170 -34.14 9.57 2.21
CA TYR A 170 -33.41 8.29 2.21
C TYR A 170 -32.40 8.20 3.36
N TYR A 171 -31.70 9.28 3.67
CA TYR A 171 -30.74 9.36 4.76
C TYR A 171 -31.40 9.08 6.12
N ARG A 172 -32.57 9.68 6.39
CA ARG A 172 -33.38 9.37 7.59
C ARG A 172 -33.86 7.92 7.59
N ALA A 173 -34.36 7.42 6.47
CA ALA A 173 -34.82 6.03 6.37
C ALA A 173 -33.70 5.00 6.62
N ILE A 174 -32.46 5.28 6.19
CA ILE A 174 -31.28 4.45 6.47
C ILE A 174 -30.92 4.50 7.96
N LEU A 175 -30.93 5.68 8.58
CA LEU A 175 -30.65 5.84 10.02
C LEU A 175 -31.67 5.12 10.91
N GLU A 176 -32.95 5.21 10.56
CA GLU A 176 -34.05 4.57 11.28
C GLU A 176 -34.16 3.06 10.99
N LYS A 177 -33.28 2.51 10.14
CA LYS A 177 -33.33 1.12 9.64
C LYS A 177 -34.73 0.73 9.13
N ASN A 178 -35.40 1.65 8.45
CA ASN A 178 -36.77 1.45 7.99
C ASN A 178 -36.80 0.59 6.71
N PHE A 179 -36.73 -0.73 6.90
CA PHE A 179 -36.74 -1.72 5.81
C PHE A 179 -37.97 -1.59 4.89
N SER A 180 -39.12 -1.16 5.41
CA SER A 180 -40.37 -1.03 4.63
C SER A 180 -40.37 0.14 3.64
N PHE A 181 -39.56 1.17 3.90
CA PHE A 181 -39.43 2.32 3.01
C PHE A 181 -38.33 2.10 1.96
N LEU A 182 -37.23 1.46 2.37
CA LEU A 182 -36.10 1.13 1.49
C LEU A 182 -36.45 0.06 0.45
N THR A 183 -37.43 -0.79 0.74
CA THR A 183 -37.90 -1.87 -0.15
C THR A 183 -38.87 -1.44 -1.24
N LYS A 184 -39.46 -0.24 -1.17
CA LYS A 184 -40.50 0.21 -2.12
C LYS A 184 -39.99 0.42 -3.56
N GLY A 185 -38.69 0.26 -3.80
CA GLY A 185 -38.07 0.33 -5.14
C GLY A 185 -37.01 -0.74 -5.43
N ALA A 186 -36.77 -1.69 -4.53
CA ALA A 186 -35.70 -2.69 -4.66
C ALA A 186 -36.28 -4.11 -4.84
N ASN A 187 -35.82 -4.83 -5.86
CA ASN A 187 -36.16 -6.25 -6.04
C ASN A 187 -35.60 -7.08 -4.88
N GLN A 188 -36.28 -8.19 -4.54
CA GLN A 188 -35.94 -9.06 -3.40
C GLN A 188 -34.49 -9.62 -3.43
N HIS A 189 -33.79 -9.52 -4.57
CA HIS A 189 -32.37 -9.86 -4.75
C HIS A 189 -31.36 -8.71 -4.53
N ASN A 190 -31.81 -7.45 -4.51
CA ASN A 190 -30.96 -6.25 -4.34
C ASN A 190 -31.17 -5.55 -2.99
N MET A 191 -31.68 -6.26 -1.98
CA MET A 191 -31.86 -5.66 -0.66
C MET A 191 -30.51 -5.15 -0.13
N PRO A 192 -30.37 -3.85 0.21
CA PRO A 192 -29.16 -3.34 0.82
C PRO A 192 -28.92 -4.11 2.11
N ASN A 193 -27.85 -4.89 2.16
CA ASN A 193 -27.45 -5.57 3.37
C ASN A 193 -26.89 -4.50 4.32
N LEU A 194 -27.78 -3.92 5.16
CA LEU A 194 -27.54 -2.78 6.05
C LEU A 194 -26.52 -3.08 7.18
N ILE A 195 -25.75 -4.17 7.08
CA ILE A 195 -24.61 -4.49 7.93
C ILE A 195 -23.59 -3.33 7.94
N ASN A 196 -23.52 -2.55 6.85
CA ASN A 196 -22.68 -1.36 6.77
C ASN A 196 -23.49 -0.08 6.50
N THR A 197 -24.28 0.35 7.50
CA THR A 197 -25.05 1.61 7.47
C THR A 197 -24.21 2.80 7.01
N MET A 198 -22.92 2.87 7.39
CA MET A 198 -22.04 3.96 7.01
C MET A 198 -21.77 4.01 5.50
N MET A 199 -21.66 2.86 4.84
CA MET A 199 -21.53 2.80 3.38
C MET A 199 -22.81 3.21 2.67
N GLU A 200 -23.97 2.84 3.19
CA GLU A 200 -25.27 3.25 2.62
C GLU A 200 -25.51 4.76 2.75
N LEU A 201 -25.13 5.35 3.89
CA LEU A 201 -25.16 6.81 4.05
C LEU A 201 -24.22 7.51 3.05
N ARG A 202 -23.01 6.96 2.82
CA ARG A 202 -22.10 7.48 1.78
C ARG A 202 -22.70 7.39 0.38
N LYS A 203 -23.33 6.27 0.03
CA LYS A 203 -24.05 6.11 -1.25
C LYS A 203 -25.14 7.15 -1.41
N CYS A 204 -25.93 7.39 -0.36
CA CYS A 204 -26.98 8.41 -0.34
C CYS A 204 -26.44 9.84 -0.57
N CYS A 205 -25.33 10.18 0.06
CA CYS A 205 -24.67 11.48 -0.14
C CYS A 205 -24.12 11.63 -1.56
N ASN A 206 -23.57 10.56 -2.15
CA ASN A 206 -23.06 10.58 -3.52
C ASN A 206 -24.20 10.71 -4.54
N HIS A 207 -25.18 9.80 -4.49
CA HIS A 207 -26.34 9.85 -5.39
C HIS A 207 -27.47 8.92 -4.89
N PRO A 208 -28.74 9.38 -4.81
CA PRO A 208 -29.87 8.57 -4.31
C PRO A 208 -30.08 7.21 -4.99
N TYR A 209 -29.80 7.12 -6.29
CA TYR A 209 -30.03 5.90 -7.08
C TYR A 209 -29.00 4.79 -6.83
N LEU A 210 -27.98 5.04 -6.01
CA LEU A 210 -27.01 4.02 -5.59
C LEU A 210 -27.53 3.11 -4.46
N ILE A 211 -28.71 3.43 -3.90
CA ILE A 211 -29.37 2.69 -2.80
C ILE A 211 -30.34 1.62 -3.35
N ASN A 212 -30.36 1.37 -4.66
CA ASN A 212 -31.26 0.42 -5.33
C ASN A 212 -30.89 -1.06 -5.15
#